data_AF-A0A6A7AKY3-F1
#
_entry.id   AF-A0A6A7AKY3-F1
#
_cell.length_a   1.000
_cell.length_b   1.000
_cell.length_c   1.000
_cell.angle_alpha   90.00
_cell.angle_beta   90.00
_cell.angle_gamma   90.00
#
_symmetry.space_group_name_H-M   'P 1'
#
loop_
_entity.id
_entity.type
_entity.pdbx_description
1 polymer ?
#
loop_
_entity_poly.entity_id
_entity_poly.type
_entity_poly.pdbx_seq_one_letter_code
_entity_poly.pdbx_strand_id
1 'polypeptide(L)'
;MSSTSSSAKPTDDASGQPEPLVWRDEHGYRMDMNGFLNVTPMGAEKTITKKNAQDSPLLGLPPEIRNMIWKYVLGRQKIKLSATRYPDTYYLASPARGTALIWFDLLCVCRQIYAEAALLPRALNTPTFPNFSTFLKKVATGKLHHTQSVSLRTILKCLKTNKELEKLVPVSAFEPFKTVDISLYVGDETRGVQERVETALRARFVGKEVSIRFHDSYEWMMLEWGKSSPRNLTRAQPVNKNGNSARPKRGVHGFHKFKNGLLNLTPVSDDELALCDRNARDSELLHLPPDIGAMIWSYALGGQTIFLLPKPDPMAAVCDPKDRFPLLSVCRQIYSEAALLPRTLSTFAFWRPMDYLDYANSRLTKHARYIKLRVMFWNINQWHFSGPQSRDIRTLEILSFDWHYRPGSEHKMIRENEVKKIFAGKHLVLRYVDSDKEFNKAWRGEGEGEACTK
;
A
#
# COMPACT_ATOMS: atom_id res chain seq x y z
N MET A 1 11.50 -37.26 72.20
CA MET A 1 12.69 -37.05 71.34
C MET A 1 12.38 -35.90 70.42
N SER A 2 12.88 -34.72 70.76
CA SER A 2 12.54 -33.43 70.13
C SER A 2 13.40 -33.21 68.89
N SER A 3 12.76 -33.00 67.73
CA SER A 3 13.41 -32.56 66.50
C SER A 3 13.04 -31.10 66.24
N THR A 4 14.04 -30.23 66.33
CA THR A 4 14.00 -28.80 66.03
C THR A 4 14.05 -28.58 64.51
N SER A 5 13.02 -27.95 63.94
CA SER A 5 13.02 -27.44 62.57
C SER A 5 13.56 -26.00 62.56
N SER A 6 14.72 -25.78 61.95
CA SER A 6 15.29 -24.46 61.76
C SER A 6 14.63 -23.76 60.57
N SER A 7 13.82 -22.75 60.85
CA SER A 7 13.38 -21.75 59.87
C SER A 7 14.57 -20.85 59.52
N ALA A 8 15.07 -20.97 58.29
CA ALA A 8 16.02 -20.02 57.73
C ALA A 8 15.25 -18.78 57.23
N LYS A 9 15.61 -17.61 57.76
CA LYS A 9 15.10 -16.31 57.31
C LYS A 9 15.65 -16.00 55.90
N PRO A 10 14.84 -15.39 55.02
CA PRO A 10 15.34 -14.84 53.78
C PRO A 10 16.27 -13.65 54.11
N THR A 11 17.49 -13.70 53.60
CA THR A 11 18.45 -12.60 53.67
C THR A 11 18.07 -11.56 52.61
N ASP A 12 17.57 -10.42 53.08
CA ASP A 12 17.41 -9.20 52.30
C ASP A 12 18.80 -8.64 51.95
N ASP A 13 19.38 -9.07 50.83
CA ASP A 13 20.56 -8.44 50.24
C ASP A 13 20.16 -7.09 49.62
N ALA A 14 20.08 -6.07 50.48
CA ALA A 14 19.80 -4.67 50.19
C ALA A 14 21.01 -3.92 49.60
N SER A 15 21.85 -4.56 48.78
CA SER A 15 22.92 -3.90 48.02
C SER A 15 22.48 -3.53 46.60
N GLY A 16 21.22 -3.10 46.46
CA GLY A 16 20.68 -2.55 45.23
C GLY A 16 21.33 -1.20 44.92
N GLN A 17 22.55 -1.25 44.36
CA GLN A 17 23.09 -0.14 43.59
C GLN A 17 21.98 0.27 42.62
N PRO A 18 21.47 1.52 42.68
CA PRO A 18 20.45 1.96 41.74
C PRO A 18 21.02 1.73 40.34
N GLU A 19 20.33 0.90 39.55
CA GLU A 19 20.72 0.70 38.16
C GLU A 19 20.98 2.10 37.56
N PRO A 20 22.13 2.30 36.91
CA PRO A 20 22.52 3.63 36.44
C PRO A 20 21.35 4.20 35.66
N LEU A 21 20.89 5.40 36.07
CA LEU A 21 19.79 6.13 35.43
C LEU A 21 20.09 6.24 33.92
N VAL A 22 19.56 5.28 33.16
CA VAL A 22 19.76 5.22 31.72
C VAL A 22 18.88 6.32 31.15
N TRP A 23 19.51 7.42 30.74
CA TRP A 23 18.86 8.55 30.09
C TRP A 23 18.00 8.07 28.92
N ARG A 24 16.68 8.23 29.04
CA ARG A 24 15.78 8.20 27.88
C ARG A 24 15.83 9.57 27.20
N ASP A 25 15.65 9.56 25.90
CA ASP A 25 15.33 10.77 25.17
C ASP A 25 13.98 11.34 25.67
N GLU A 26 13.70 12.60 25.36
CA GLU A 26 12.45 13.30 25.71
C GLU A 26 11.19 12.57 25.19
N HIS A 27 11.37 11.61 24.29
CA HIS A 27 10.30 10.89 23.59
C HIS A 27 9.95 9.56 24.27
N GLY A 28 10.69 9.17 25.33
CA GLY A 28 10.30 8.06 26.19
C GLY A 28 10.50 6.67 25.58
N TYR A 29 11.38 6.52 24.59
CA TYR A 29 11.77 5.20 24.07
C TYR A 29 13.29 5.08 23.98
N ARG A 30 13.79 3.88 23.71
CA ARG A 30 15.23 3.63 23.50
C ARG A 30 15.38 2.86 22.20
N MET A 31 16.35 3.22 21.36
CA MET A 31 16.75 2.34 20.26
C MET A 31 17.79 1.34 20.77
N ASP A 32 17.54 0.06 20.51
CA ASP A 32 18.52 -1.00 20.72
C ASP A 32 19.63 -0.89 19.65
N MET A 33 20.79 -1.51 19.89
CA MET A 33 21.93 -1.47 18.96
C MET A 33 21.61 -2.05 17.57
N ASN A 34 20.56 -2.86 17.47
CA ASN A 34 20.05 -3.42 16.22
C ASN A 34 19.15 -2.44 15.42
N GLY A 35 18.92 -1.23 15.95
CA GLY A 35 18.09 -0.19 15.35
C GLY A 35 16.58 -0.40 15.51
N PHE A 36 16.13 -1.30 16.39
CA PHE A 36 14.73 -1.42 16.79
C PHE A 36 14.43 -0.62 18.06
N LEU A 37 13.18 -0.23 18.24
CA LEU A 37 12.72 0.41 19.47
C LEU A 37 12.57 -0.65 20.58
N ASN A 38 13.18 -0.37 21.73
CA ASN A 38 12.88 -1.05 22.98
C ASN A 38 11.52 -0.57 23.47
N VAL A 39 10.52 -1.42 23.26
CA VAL A 39 9.11 -1.13 23.56
C VAL A 39 8.65 -1.70 24.90
N THR A 40 9.59 -2.07 25.79
CA THR A 40 9.26 -2.53 27.14
C THR A 40 8.52 -1.43 27.90
N PRO A 41 7.25 -1.64 28.30
CA PRO A 41 6.45 -0.61 28.94
C PRO A 41 6.98 -0.30 30.35
N MET A 42 7.13 0.98 30.68
CA MET A 42 7.56 1.45 32.01
C MET A 42 6.57 2.44 32.61
N GLY A 43 6.51 2.50 33.95
CA GLY A 43 5.63 3.43 34.67
C GLY A 43 4.16 3.33 34.23
N ALA A 44 3.56 4.47 33.89
CA ALA A 44 2.17 4.58 33.45
C ALA A 44 1.86 3.79 32.16
N GLU A 45 2.87 3.49 31.34
CA GLU A 45 2.70 2.75 30.08
C GLU A 45 2.26 1.32 30.33
N LYS A 46 2.65 0.72 31.45
CA LYS A 46 2.21 -0.64 31.83
C LYS A 46 0.69 -0.71 31.95
N THR A 47 0.08 0.33 32.52
CA THR A 47 -1.38 0.44 32.65
C THR A 47 -2.05 0.58 31.29
N ILE A 48 -1.49 1.40 30.39
CA ILE A 48 -2.00 1.57 29.02
C ILE A 48 -1.89 0.24 28.24
N THR A 49 -0.76 -0.44 28.31
CA THR A 49 -0.57 -1.75 27.65
C THR A 49 -1.56 -2.78 28.18
N LYS A 50 -1.77 -2.85 29.50
CA LYS A 50 -2.75 -3.76 30.11
C LYS A 50 -4.17 -3.44 29.64
N LYS A 51 -4.56 -2.16 29.65
CA LYS A 51 -5.87 -1.72 29.18
C LYS A 51 -6.07 -2.04 27.69
N ASN A 52 -5.08 -1.75 26.85
CA ASN A 52 -5.14 -2.05 25.42
C ASN A 52 -5.29 -3.56 25.16
N ALA A 53 -4.60 -4.41 25.92
CA ALA A 53 -4.74 -5.86 25.79
C ALA A 53 -6.12 -6.38 26.24
N GLN A 54 -6.78 -5.70 27.18
CA GLN A 54 -8.10 -6.07 27.70
C GLN A 54 -9.25 -5.54 26.84
N ASP A 55 -9.15 -4.27 26.43
CA ASP A 55 -10.25 -3.54 25.81
C ASP A 55 -10.20 -3.56 24.28
N SER A 56 -9.02 -3.77 23.67
CA SER A 56 -8.89 -3.79 22.22
C SER A 56 -9.34 -5.15 21.67
N PRO A 57 -10.34 -5.20 20.78
CA PRO A 57 -10.74 -6.45 20.15
C PRO A 57 -9.61 -7.11 19.35
N LEU A 58 -8.71 -6.30 18.77
CA LEU A 58 -7.57 -6.77 17.98
C LEU A 58 -6.41 -7.27 18.86
N LEU A 59 -6.09 -6.56 19.94
CA LEU A 59 -4.99 -6.94 20.84
C LEU A 59 -5.40 -8.03 21.85
N GLY A 60 -6.71 -8.23 22.06
CA GLY A 60 -7.27 -9.32 22.86
C GLY A 60 -7.30 -10.67 22.13
N LEU A 61 -7.11 -10.71 20.80
CA LEU A 61 -6.99 -11.96 20.05
C LEU A 61 -5.78 -12.77 20.52
N PRO A 62 -5.76 -14.11 20.40
CA PRO A 62 -4.54 -14.89 20.66
C PRO A 62 -3.34 -14.41 19.81
N PRO A 63 -2.11 -14.45 20.34
CA PRO A 63 -0.90 -14.02 19.63
C PRO A 63 -0.72 -14.67 18.25
N GLU A 64 -1.15 -15.91 18.07
CA GLU A 64 -1.11 -16.65 16.81
C GLU A 64 -1.92 -15.95 15.73
N ILE A 65 -3.16 -15.55 16.06
CA ILE A 65 -4.07 -14.85 15.16
C ILE A 65 -3.53 -13.47 14.82
N ARG A 66 -3.05 -12.73 15.82
CA ARG A 66 -2.42 -11.42 15.60
C ARG A 66 -1.23 -11.53 14.65
N ASN A 67 -0.35 -12.51 14.88
CA ASN A 67 0.79 -12.77 14.00
C ASN A 67 0.38 -13.10 12.57
N MET A 68 -0.72 -13.81 12.36
CA MET A 68 -1.28 -14.05 11.01
C MET A 68 -1.74 -12.75 10.36
N ILE A 69 -2.47 -11.90 11.10
CA ILE A 69 -2.91 -10.58 10.63
C ILE A 69 -1.69 -9.73 10.27
N TRP A 70 -0.69 -9.65 11.14
CA TRP A 70 0.54 -8.88 10.89
C TRP A 70 1.30 -9.39 9.68
N LYS A 71 1.45 -10.72 9.51
CA LYS A 71 2.08 -11.33 8.32
C LYS A 71 1.34 -10.97 7.05
N TYR A 72 0.01 -10.92 7.10
CA TYR A 72 -0.82 -10.58 5.95
C TYR A 72 -0.72 -9.09 5.59
N VAL A 73 -0.81 -8.21 6.59
CA VAL A 73 -0.78 -6.75 6.38
C VAL A 73 0.61 -6.25 6.00
N LEU A 74 1.66 -6.75 6.68
CA LEU A 74 3.02 -6.23 6.57
C LEU A 74 3.93 -7.06 5.67
N GLY A 75 3.48 -8.21 5.17
CA GLY A 75 4.32 -9.15 4.41
C GLY A 75 3.97 -9.25 2.92
N ARG A 76 4.81 -10.01 2.20
CA ARG A 76 4.65 -10.37 0.77
C ARG A 76 4.61 -9.20 -0.20
N GLN A 77 5.11 -8.03 0.22
CA GLN A 77 5.23 -6.84 -0.61
C GLN A 77 6.60 -6.76 -1.28
N LYS A 78 6.64 -6.17 -2.48
CA LYS A 78 7.88 -5.78 -3.14
C LYS A 78 8.18 -4.32 -2.81
N ILE A 79 9.20 -4.10 -2.00
CA ILE A 79 9.55 -2.78 -1.46
C ILE A 79 10.58 -2.14 -2.39
N LYS A 80 10.19 -1.25 -3.30
CA LYS A 80 11.16 -0.55 -4.16
C LYS A 80 11.95 0.45 -3.33
N LEU A 81 13.24 0.20 -3.13
CA LEU A 81 14.17 1.09 -2.45
C LEU A 81 14.82 2.00 -3.47
N SER A 82 14.23 3.17 -3.69
CA SER A 82 14.80 4.17 -4.60
C SER A 82 15.90 4.98 -3.90
N ALA A 83 17.03 5.17 -4.58
CA ALA A 83 18.01 6.17 -4.20
C ALA A 83 17.44 7.55 -4.55
N THR A 84 16.66 8.15 -3.66
CA THR A 84 16.33 9.57 -3.82
C THR A 84 17.51 10.44 -3.45
N ARG A 85 17.48 11.72 -3.84
CA ARG A 85 18.50 12.73 -3.50
C ARG A 85 18.66 12.91 -1.98
N TYR A 86 17.75 12.39 -1.17
CA TYR A 86 17.82 12.38 0.27
C TYR A 86 18.37 11.01 0.75
N PRO A 87 19.59 10.97 1.31
CA PRO A 87 20.30 9.72 1.61
C PRO A 87 19.60 8.81 2.65
N ASP A 88 18.66 9.36 3.44
CA ASP A 88 18.06 8.64 4.58
C ASP A 88 16.53 8.50 4.57
N THR A 89 15.81 9.11 3.63
CA THR A 89 14.35 8.90 3.53
C THR A 89 14.02 7.76 2.58
N TYR A 90 13.51 6.66 3.12
CA TYR A 90 12.96 5.56 2.35
C TYR A 90 11.64 5.99 1.71
N TYR A 91 11.63 6.18 0.41
CA TYR A 91 10.37 6.09 -0.33
C TYR A 91 10.14 4.62 -0.62
N LEU A 92 9.24 4.01 0.14
CA LEU A 92 8.58 2.81 -0.31
C LEU A 92 7.72 3.19 -1.51
N ALA A 93 8.27 3.06 -2.70
CA ALA A 93 7.44 3.19 -3.89
C ALA A 93 6.65 1.90 -4.05
N SER A 94 5.51 1.79 -3.34
CA SER A 94 4.44 0.93 -3.83
C SER A 94 4.00 1.46 -5.20
N PRO A 95 3.69 0.60 -6.20
CA PRO A 95 3.20 1.04 -7.50
C PRO A 95 1.99 1.97 -7.41
N ALA A 96 1.23 1.91 -6.32
CA ALA A 96 0.25 2.91 -5.94
C ALA A 96 0.94 4.06 -5.16
N ARG A 97 1.34 5.11 -5.87
CA ARG A 97 1.93 6.34 -5.29
C ARG A 97 0.99 6.90 -4.21
N GLY A 98 1.29 6.64 -2.93
CA GLY A 98 0.58 7.19 -1.76
C GLY A 98 0.33 6.22 -0.61
N THR A 99 0.27 4.90 -0.84
CA THR A 99 -0.19 3.94 0.19
C THR A 99 0.92 3.25 0.98
N ALA A 100 2.17 3.35 0.55
CA ALA A 100 3.24 2.54 1.13
C ALA A 100 3.69 2.97 2.54
N LEU A 101 3.37 4.21 2.94
CA LEU A 101 3.58 4.65 4.32
C LEU A 101 2.48 4.10 5.25
N ILE A 102 1.25 3.96 4.73
CA ILE A 102 0.07 3.54 5.50
C ILE A 102 0.28 2.17 6.15
N TRP A 103 1.05 1.28 5.53
CA TRP A 103 1.28 -0.06 6.07
C TRP A 103 2.24 -0.05 7.26
N PHE A 104 3.24 0.83 7.29
CA PHE A 104 4.14 0.95 8.45
C PHE A 104 3.55 1.80 9.56
N ASP A 105 2.55 2.63 9.27
CA ASP A 105 1.84 3.40 10.30
C ASP A 105 1.21 2.48 11.35
N LEU A 106 0.87 1.23 10.97
CA LEU A 106 0.44 0.19 11.91
C LEU A 106 1.47 -0.06 13.04
N LEU A 107 2.77 -0.04 12.72
CA LEU A 107 3.85 -0.19 13.71
C LEU A 107 3.96 1.01 14.65
N CYS A 108 3.42 2.16 14.26
CA CYS A 108 3.42 3.38 15.06
C CYS A 108 2.20 3.48 15.98
N VAL A 109 1.20 2.60 15.86
CA VAL A 109 -0.05 2.67 16.63
C VAL A 109 0.17 2.41 18.12
N CYS A 110 0.82 1.29 18.45
CA CYS A 110 1.13 0.98 19.85
C CYS A 110 2.34 0.06 20.00
N ARG A 111 2.91 0.04 21.21
CA ARG A 111 4.09 -0.75 21.58
C ARG A 111 3.90 -2.26 21.38
N GLN A 112 2.71 -2.79 21.65
CA GLN A 112 2.44 -4.22 21.48
C GLN A 112 2.51 -4.62 20.00
N ILE A 113 1.90 -3.84 19.11
CA ILE A 113 1.98 -4.09 17.66
C ILE A 113 3.42 -4.00 17.18
N TYR A 114 4.16 -2.98 17.61
CA TYR A 114 5.58 -2.86 17.27
C TYR A 114 6.37 -4.09 17.74
N ALA A 115 6.21 -4.51 18.99
CA ALA A 115 6.90 -5.67 19.56
C ALA A 115 6.66 -6.96 18.76
N GLU A 116 5.42 -7.19 18.33
CA GLU A 116 5.03 -8.39 17.60
C GLU A 116 5.41 -8.34 16.12
N ALA A 117 5.39 -7.16 15.51
CA ALA A 117 5.31 -7.03 14.07
C ALA A 117 6.51 -6.30 13.41
N ALA A 118 7.36 -5.60 14.16
CA ALA A 118 8.41 -4.75 13.59
C ALA A 118 9.44 -5.50 12.73
N LEU A 119 9.62 -6.81 12.97
CA LEU A 119 10.52 -7.66 12.16
C LEU A 119 9.90 -8.12 10.84
N LEU A 120 8.57 -8.24 10.77
CA LEU A 120 7.86 -8.79 9.61
C LEU A 120 8.09 -8.00 8.32
N PRO A 121 8.13 -6.65 8.33
CA PRO A 121 8.54 -5.85 7.19
C PRO A 121 9.83 -6.29 6.52
N ARG A 122 10.83 -6.69 7.31
CA ARG A 122 12.14 -7.11 6.80
C ARG A 122 12.14 -8.59 6.47
N ALA A 123 11.50 -9.41 7.30
CA ALA A 123 11.48 -10.86 7.15
C ALA A 123 10.63 -11.35 5.96
N LEU A 124 9.50 -10.69 5.66
CA LEU A 124 8.48 -11.20 4.75
C LEU A 124 8.37 -10.46 3.42
N ASN A 125 9.07 -9.32 3.28
CA ASN A 125 9.04 -8.54 2.05
C ASN A 125 10.33 -8.70 1.27
N THR A 126 10.23 -8.43 -0.03
CA THR A 126 11.38 -8.46 -0.94
C THR A 126 11.75 -7.03 -1.33
N PRO A 127 12.71 -6.38 -0.65
CA PRO A 127 13.25 -5.12 -1.11
C PRO A 127 13.79 -5.25 -2.53
N THR A 128 13.37 -4.34 -3.39
CA THR A 128 13.75 -4.25 -4.80
C THR A 128 14.68 -3.06 -5.00
N PHE A 129 15.88 -3.31 -5.51
CA PHE A 129 16.88 -2.27 -5.76
C PHE A 129 16.94 -1.93 -7.26
N PRO A 130 17.05 -0.65 -7.63
CA PRO A 130 17.09 -0.21 -9.02
C PRO A 130 18.46 -0.44 -9.70
N ASN A 131 19.50 -0.73 -8.93
CA ASN A 131 20.84 -1.08 -9.42
C ASN A 131 21.69 -1.70 -8.30
N PHE A 132 22.76 -2.38 -8.69
CA PHE A 132 23.72 -3.01 -7.76
C PHE A 132 24.39 -2.01 -6.82
N SER A 133 24.74 -0.80 -7.29
CA SER A 133 25.38 0.21 -6.43
C SER A 133 24.52 0.58 -5.22
N THR A 134 23.21 0.75 -5.42
CA THR A 134 22.26 1.05 -4.34
C THR A 134 22.15 -0.12 -3.37
N PHE A 135 22.10 -1.35 -3.89
CA PHE A 135 22.12 -2.56 -3.07
C PHE A 135 23.38 -2.64 -2.21
N LEU A 136 24.57 -2.56 -2.81
CA LEU A 136 25.85 -2.62 -2.10
C LEU A 136 25.99 -1.54 -1.02
N LYS A 137 25.57 -0.30 -1.30
CA LYS A 137 25.57 0.78 -0.29
C LYS A 137 24.67 0.45 0.91
N LYS A 138 23.50 -0.15 0.68
CA LYS A 138 22.57 -0.53 1.77
C LYS A 138 23.05 -1.75 2.54
N VAL A 139 23.70 -2.67 1.85
CA VAL A 139 24.37 -3.80 2.46
C VAL A 139 25.53 -3.33 3.37
N ALA A 140 26.40 -2.45 2.87
CA ALA A 140 27.56 -1.94 3.61
C ALA A 140 27.18 -1.12 4.87
N THR A 141 25.97 -0.59 4.93
CA THR A 141 25.46 0.16 6.09
C THR A 141 24.78 -0.72 7.15
N GLY A 142 24.76 -2.05 6.97
CA GLY A 142 24.06 -2.96 7.88
C GLY A 142 22.53 -2.82 7.87
N LYS A 143 21.95 -2.03 6.95
CA LYS A 143 20.51 -1.73 6.96
C LYS A 143 19.64 -2.93 6.52
N LEU A 144 20.23 -4.10 6.23
CA LEU A 144 19.56 -5.30 5.71
C LEU A 144 19.71 -6.55 6.59
N HIS A 145 20.17 -6.43 7.85
CA HIS A 145 20.46 -7.59 8.72
C HIS A 145 19.29 -8.57 8.96
N HIS A 146 18.04 -8.15 8.75
CA HIS A 146 16.85 -9.00 8.97
C HIS A 146 16.10 -9.32 7.67
N THR A 147 16.69 -9.01 6.52
CA THR A 147 16.07 -9.25 5.22
C THR A 147 16.41 -10.66 4.74
N GLN A 148 15.39 -11.49 4.52
CA GLN A 148 15.57 -12.88 4.06
C GLN A 148 15.65 -12.99 2.54
N SER A 149 15.04 -12.06 1.81
CA SER A 149 14.92 -12.12 0.35
C SER A 149 15.18 -10.75 -0.26
N VAL A 150 15.96 -10.67 -1.34
CA VAL A 150 16.20 -9.42 -2.07
C VAL A 150 15.90 -9.57 -3.54
N SER A 151 15.41 -8.50 -4.17
CA SER A 151 15.23 -8.42 -5.61
C SER A 151 16.13 -7.32 -6.18
N LEU A 152 16.94 -7.66 -7.17
CA LEU A 152 17.84 -6.75 -7.86
C LEU A 152 17.34 -6.56 -9.28
N ARG A 153 17.13 -5.31 -9.68
CA ARG A 153 16.82 -4.96 -11.07
C ARG A 153 17.95 -4.12 -11.60
N THR A 154 18.58 -4.52 -12.70
CA THR A 154 19.63 -3.71 -13.32
C THR A 154 19.68 -3.92 -14.82
N ILE A 155 20.21 -2.93 -15.53
CA ILE A 155 20.55 -3.06 -16.94
C ILE A 155 21.89 -3.76 -17.04
N LEU A 156 21.99 -4.78 -17.91
CA LEU A 156 23.20 -5.57 -18.11
C LEU A 156 24.38 -4.72 -18.61
N LYS A 157 24.09 -3.61 -19.32
CA LYS A 157 25.07 -2.60 -19.73
C LYS A 157 25.93 -2.09 -18.57
N CYS A 158 25.38 -2.02 -17.36
CA CYS A 158 26.09 -1.59 -16.15
C CYS A 158 27.08 -2.65 -15.61
N LEU A 159 27.00 -3.90 -16.08
CA LEU A 159 27.85 -5.01 -15.68
C LEU A 159 28.86 -5.42 -16.78
N LYS A 160 28.98 -4.62 -17.85
CA LYS A 160 29.78 -4.97 -19.05
C LYS A 160 31.28 -5.11 -18.78
N THR A 161 31.82 -4.53 -17.71
CA THR A 161 33.25 -4.67 -17.38
C THR A 161 33.43 -5.56 -16.15
N ASN A 162 34.39 -6.50 -16.22
CA ASN A 162 34.75 -7.35 -15.08
C ASN A 162 35.06 -6.53 -13.84
N LYS A 163 35.60 -5.31 -13.99
CA LYS A 163 35.91 -4.39 -12.89
C LYS A 163 34.71 -4.03 -12.01
N GLU A 164 33.50 -3.92 -12.56
CA GLU A 164 32.30 -3.64 -11.75
C GLU A 164 31.79 -4.89 -11.02
N LEU A 165 31.95 -6.07 -11.61
CA LEU A 165 31.67 -7.35 -10.94
C LEU A 165 32.71 -7.67 -9.86
N GLU A 166 33.96 -7.27 -10.05
CA GLU A 166 35.04 -7.43 -9.07
C GLU A 166 34.85 -6.54 -7.84
N LYS A 167 34.25 -5.35 -8.01
CA LYS A 167 33.84 -4.45 -6.91
C LYS A 167 32.68 -4.99 -6.07
N LEU A 168 31.99 -6.04 -6.51
CA LEU A 168 30.97 -6.69 -5.70
C LEU A 168 31.66 -7.44 -4.56
N VAL A 169 31.58 -6.88 -3.35
CA VAL A 169 32.00 -7.59 -2.13
C VAL A 169 31.35 -8.98 -2.12
N PRO A 170 32.11 -10.08 -1.90
CA PRO A 170 31.55 -11.41 -1.81
C PRO A 170 30.37 -11.44 -0.86
N VAL A 171 29.21 -11.89 -1.34
CA VAL A 171 27.96 -11.81 -0.57
C VAL A 171 27.92 -12.86 0.55
N SER A 172 28.91 -13.75 0.59
CA SER A 172 29.15 -14.65 1.72
C SER A 172 29.30 -13.92 3.06
N ALA A 173 29.72 -12.63 3.05
CA ALA A 173 29.74 -11.78 4.24
C ALA A 173 28.33 -11.35 4.73
N PHE A 174 27.28 -11.66 3.97
CA PHE A 174 25.90 -11.30 4.28
C PHE A 174 25.09 -12.57 4.58
N GLU A 175 25.28 -13.06 5.81
CA GLU A 175 24.60 -14.23 6.36
C GLU A 175 23.06 -14.22 6.25
N PRO A 176 22.30 -13.10 6.39
CA PRO A 176 20.86 -13.19 6.58
C PRO A 176 20.05 -13.51 5.32
N PHE A 177 20.59 -13.30 4.12
CA PHE A 177 19.84 -13.58 2.89
C PHE A 177 19.70 -15.08 2.68
N LYS A 178 18.51 -15.55 2.35
CA LYS A 178 18.23 -16.92 1.88
C LYS A 178 18.07 -16.94 0.37
N THR A 179 17.31 -16.00 -0.17
CA THR A 179 16.98 -15.94 -1.59
C THR A 179 17.37 -14.61 -2.23
N VAL A 180 17.83 -14.66 -3.47
CA VAL A 180 18.25 -13.50 -4.27
C VAL A 180 17.65 -13.63 -5.67
N ASP A 181 16.77 -12.70 -6.02
CA ASP A 181 16.11 -12.64 -7.34
C ASP A 181 16.72 -11.49 -8.16
N ILE A 182 17.40 -11.80 -9.26
CA ILE A 182 18.11 -10.83 -10.10
C ILE A 182 17.42 -10.77 -11.47
N SER A 183 16.79 -9.65 -11.77
CA SER A 183 16.29 -9.33 -13.10
C SER A 183 17.31 -8.46 -13.85
N LEU A 184 17.89 -9.01 -14.91
CA LEU A 184 18.85 -8.37 -15.79
C LEU A 184 18.17 -7.99 -17.11
N TYR A 185 18.26 -6.72 -17.49
CA TYR A 185 17.71 -6.23 -18.75
C TYR A 185 18.80 -6.11 -19.81
N VAL A 186 18.62 -6.84 -20.91
CA VAL A 186 19.64 -7.16 -21.93
C VAL A 186 19.32 -6.41 -23.22
N GLY A 187 20.26 -5.61 -23.71
CA GLY A 187 20.18 -5.05 -25.07
C GLY A 187 20.86 -5.97 -26.10
N ASP A 188 20.61 -5.76 -27.39
CA ASP A 188 21.17 -6.57 -28.48
C ASP A 188 22.69 -6.76 -28.38
N GLU A 189 23.40 -5.70 -27.98
CA GLU A 189 24.86 -5.69 -27.79
C GLU A 189 25.37 -6.64 -26.67
N THR A 190 24.49 -7.27 -25.89
CA THR A 190 24.84 -8.06 -24.70
C THR A 190 24.44 -9.53 -24.75
N ARG A 191 23.93 -10.01 -25.89
CA ARG A 191 23.46 -11.39 -26.04
C ARG A 191 24.54 -12.46 -25.82
N GLY A 192 25.82 -12.12 -26.03
CA GLY A 192 26.95 -13.04 -25.85
C GLY A 192 27.62 -13.03 -24.47
N VAL A 193 27.17 -12.19 -23.53
CA VAL A 193 27.81 -12.08 -22.20
C VAL A 193 26.94 -12.62 -21.05
N GLN A 194 25.76 -13.16 -21.36
CA GLN A 194 24.78 -13.62 -20.36
C GLN A 194 25.34 -14.73 -19.47
N GLU A 195 25.87 -15.79 -20.06
CA GLU A 195 26.43 -16.94 -19.35
C GLU A 195 27.60 -16.55 -18.43
N ARG A 196 28.49 -15.66 -18.92
CA ARG A 196 29.61 -15.15 -18.12
C ARG A 196 29.12 -14.34 -16.91
N VAL A 197 28.11 -13.49 -17.10
CA VAL A 197 27.54 -12.68 -16.01
C VAL A 197 26.77 -13.55 -15.03
N GLU A 198 26.00 -14.53 -15.52
CA GLU A 198 25.29 -15.50 -14.66
C GLU A 198 26.28 -16.28 -13.80
N THR A 199 27.33 -16.83 -14.40
CA THR A 199 28.40 -17.55 -13.70
C THR A 199 29.05 -16.68 -12.64
N ALA A 200 29.40 -15.43 -12.98
CA ALA A 200 30.00 -14.50 -12.03
C ALA A 200 29.05 -14.15 -10.86
N LEU A 201 27.76 -13.93 -11.13
CA LEU A 201 26.77 -13.66 -10.09
C LEU A 201 26.60 -14.86 -9.18
N ARG A 202 26.43 -16.07 -9.73
CA ARG A 202 26.30 -17.30 -8.92
C ARG A 202 27.53 -17.53 -8.03
N ALA A 203 28.73 -17.29 -8.56
CA ALA A 203 29.97 -17.38 -7.78
C ALA A 203 30.05 -16.35 -6.63
N ARG A 204 29.40 -15.17 -6.78
CA ARG A 204 29.37 -14.13 -5.73
C ARG A 204 28.29 -14.37 -4.68
N PHE A 205 27.23 -15.10 -5.03
CA PHE A 205 26.11 -15.46 -4.17
C PHE A 205 26.14 -16.95 -3.77
N VAL A 206 27.34 -17.52 -3.61
CA VAL A 206 27.52 -18.92 -3.18
C VAL A 206 26.80 -19.15 -1.84
N GLY A 207 26.09 -20.28 -1.74
CA GLY A 207 25.30 -20.66 -0.56
C GLY A 207 23.93 -19.98 -0.47
N LYS A 208 23.53 -19.19 -1.47
CA LYS A 208 22.21 -18.55 -1.54
C LYS A 208 21.37 -19.19 -2.66
N GLU A 209 20.04 -19.15 -2.52
CA GLU A 209 19.14 -19.51 -3.60
C GLU A 209 19.03 -18.34 -4.58
N VAL A 210 19.73 -18.44 -5.72
CA VAL A 210 19.80 -17.35 -6.71
C VAL A 210 18.95 -17.67 -7.93
N SER A 211 17.93 -16.84 -8.16
CA SER A 211 17.14 -16.82 -9.40
C SER A 211 17.63 -15.66 -10.26
N ILE A 212 18.07 -15.95 -11.50
CA ILE A 212 18.53 -14.93 -12.45
C ILE A 212 17.62 -14.99 -13.66
N ARG A 213 17.04 -13.85 -14.02
CA ARG A 213 16.13 -13.71 -15.16
C ARG A 213 16.65 -12.64 -16.10
N PHE A 214 16.83 -13.03 -17.35
CA PHE A 214 17.16 -12.11 -18.43
C PHE A 214 15.88 -11.67 -19.11
N HIS A 215 15.72 -10.36 -19.22
CA HIS A 215 14.61 -9.70 -19.88
C HIS A 215 15.16 -8.90 -21.05
N ASP A 216 14.38 -8.74 -22.11
CA ASP A 216 14.75 -7.82 -23.18
C ASP A 216 14.76 -6.37 -22.62
N SER A 217 15.80 -5.60 -22.92
CA SER A 217 15.84 -4.17 -22.58
C SER A 217 14.68 -3.40 -23.19
N TYR A 218 14.12 -3.86 -24.32
CA TYR A 218 12.87 -3.38 -24.85
C TYR A 218 11.69 -3.70 -23.94
N GLU A 219 11.60 -4.89 -23.32
CA GLU A 219 10.57 -5.16 -22.30
C GLU A 219 10.73 -4.23 -21.10
N TRP A 220 11.96 -3.95 -20.66
CA TRP A 220 12.21 -2.99 -19.60
C TRP A 220 11.79 -1.57 -19.97
N MET A 221 12.22 -1.11 -21.14
CA MET A 221 11.80 0.18 -21.68
C MET A 221 10.29 0.20 -21.86
N MET A 222 9.63 -0.88 -22.24
CA MET A 222 8.16 -0.88 -22.33
C MET A 222 7.50 -0.90 -20.95
N LEU A 223 8.11 -1.52 -19.94
CA LEU A 223 7.60 -1.56 -18.56
C LEU A 223 7.88 -0.26 -17.77
N GLU A 224 9.02 0.40 -17.99
CA GLU A 224 9.42 1.65 -17.31
C GLU A 224 9.14 2.90 -18.16
N TRP A 225 9.30 2.84 -19.49
CA TRP A 225 9.14 3.96 -20.46
C TRP A 225 7.96 3.84 -21.44
N GLY A 226 7.34 2.66 -21.61
CA GLY A 226 6.19 2.39 -22.50
C GLY A 226 4.89 3.10 -22.10
N LYS A 227 5.01 4.16 -21.31
CA LYS A 227 4.04 5.24 -21.14
C LYS A 227 4.22 6.36 -22.17
N SER A 228 4.99 6.16 -23.23
CA SER A 228 5.25 7.20 -24.25
C SER A 228 5.47 6.60 -25.65
N SER A 229 4.46 6.73 -26.53
CA SER A 229 4.49 6.74 -28.00
C SER A 229 3.90 5.53 -28.77
N PRO A 230 2.95 5.73 -29.72
CA PRO A 230 2.39 4.68 -30.58
C PRO A 230 3.03 4.64 -31.98
N ARG A 231 3.08 3.44 -32.61
CA ARG A 231 3.00 3.29 -34.07
C ARG A 231 1.70 2.59 -34.43
N ASN A 232 0.94 3.23 -35.33
CA ASN A 232 -0.33 2.81 -35.86
C ASN A 232 -0.26 1.45 -36.56
N LEU A 233 -1.02 0.48 -36.05
CA LEU A 233 -1.57 -0.62 -36.85
C LEU A 233 -3.07 -0.66 -36.58
N THR A 234 -3.82 -0.02 -37.48
CA THR A 234 -5.28 -0.10 -37.55
C THR A 234 -5.72 -1.55 -37.72
N ARG A 235 -6.19 -2.17 -36.65
CA ARG A 235 -6.90 -3.44 -36.70
C ARG A 235 -8.35 -3.16 -37.09
N ALA A 236 -8.69 -3.44 -38.35
CA ALA A 236 -10.06 -3.40 -38.85
C ALA A 236 -10.96 -4.29 -37.97
N GLN A 237 -12.06 -3.73 -37.46
CA GLN A 237 -13.10 -4.54 -36.83
C GLN A 237 -13.96 -5.19 -37.92
N PRO A 238 -14.27 -6.50 -37.81
CA PRO A 238 -15.21 -7.12 -38.71
C PRO A 238 -16.61 -6.60 -38.42
N VAL A 239 -17.20 -5.94 -39.42
CA VAL A 239 -18.62 -5.59 -39.47
C VAL A 239 -19.40 -6.90 -39.59
N ASN A 240 -19.98 -7.37 -38.49
CA ASN A 240 -20.92 -8.49 -38.55
C ASN A 240 -22.34 -7.92 -38.65
N LYS A 241 -22.85 -7.84 -39.87
CA LYS A 241 -24.27 -7.59 -40.17
C LYS A 241 -24.96 -8.95 -40.30
N ASN A 242 -25.97 -9.17 -39.46
CA ASN A 242 -27.14 -10.05 -39.61
C ASN A 242 -27.30 -11.14 -38.53
N GLY A 243 -28.51 -11.17 -37.97
CA GLY A 243 -29.20 -12.43 -37.65
C GLY A 243 -29.23 -12.85 -36.19
N ASN A 244 -30.37 -12.61 -35.52
CA ASN A 244 -30.93 -13.35 -34.38
C ASN A 244 -29.95 -14.11 -33.47
N SER A 245 -29.35 -13.41 -32.50
CA SER A 245 -28.63 -14.07 -31.42
C SER A 245 -29.60 -14.60 -30.38
N ALA A 246 -29.77 -15.91 -30.30
CA ALA A 246 -30.19 -16.57 -29.07
C ALA A 246 -29.34 -16.03 -27.90
N ARG A 247 -29.97 -15.75 -26.75
CA ARG A 247 -29.26 -15.26 -25.57
C ARG A 247 -28.04 -16.16 -25.32
N PRO A 248 -26.82 -15.60 -25.19
CA PRO A 248 -25.63 -16.39 -25.02
C PRO A 248 -25.81 -17.33 -23.83
N LYS A 249 -25.65 -18.65 -24.06
CA LYS A 249 -25.58 -19.65 -22.99
C LYS A 249 -24.53 -19.16 -21.99
N ARG A 250 -24.89 -19.13 -20.71
CA ARG A 250 -24.01 -18.68 -19.63
C ARG A 250 -22.64 -19.35 -19.79
N GLY A 251 -21.56 -18.59 -19.74
CA GLY A 251 -20.26 -19.19 -19.42
C GLY A 251 -20.41 -19.90 -18.08
N VAL A 252 -19.88 -21.11 -17.97
CA VAL A 252 -20.08 -22.06 -16.85
C VAL A 252 -19.77 -21.46 -15.46
N HIS A 253 -19.09 -20.31 -15.39
CA HIS A 253 -18.71 -19.63 -14.14
C HIS A 253 -19.00 -18.11 -14.11
N GLY A 254 -19.99 -17.63 -14.88
CA GLY A 254 -20.31 -16.20 -14.94
C GLY A 254 -21.13 -15.69 -13.75
N PHE A 255 -20.54 -14.84 -12.89
CA PHE A 255 -21.31 -14.10 -11.88
C PHE A 255 -22.28 -13.11 -12.53
N HIS A 256 -23.51 -13.03 -12.00
CA HIS A 256 -24.43 -11.96 -12.36
C HIS A 256 -24.02 -10.65 -11.68
N LYS A 257 -24.22 -9.51 -12.34
CA LYS A 257 -24.13 -8.18 -11.71
C LYS A 257 -25.53 -7.63 -11.53
N PHE A 258 -25.83 -7.12 -10.33
CA PHE A 258 -27.06 -6.36 -10.11
C PHE A 258 -27.07 -5.09 -10.97
N LYS A 259 -28.24 -4.44 -11.12
CA LYS A 259 -28.35 -3.16 -11.84
C LYS A 259 -27.40 -2.11 -11.28
N ASN A 260 -27.13 -2.13 -9.96
CA ASN A 260 -26.18 -1.26 -9.30
C ASN A 260 -24.70 -1.59 -9.63
N GLY A 261 -24.40 -2.76 -10.20
CA GLY A 261 -23.05 -3.14 -10.61
C GLY A 261 -22.25 -3.91 -9.54
N LEU A 262 -22.82 -4.18 -8.37
CA LEU A 262 -22.31 -5.19 -7.44
C LEU A 262 -22.52 -6.60 -8.01
N LEU A 263 -21.66 -7.53 -7.63
CA LEU A 263 -21.85 -8.94 -7.95
C LEU A 263 -23.06 -9.50 -7.17
N ASN A 264 -23.87 -10.30 -7.85
CA ASN A 264 -24.85 -11.16 -7.21
C ASN A 264 -24.11 -12.38 -6.66
N LEU A 265 -24.07 -12.46 -5.34
CA LEU A 265 -23.33 -13.49 -4.62
C LEU A 265 -24.21 -14.65 -4.16
N THR A 266 -25.50 -14.65 -4.47
CA THR A 266 -26.36 -15.80 -4.14
C THR A 266 -25.74 -17.07 -4.73
N PRO A 267 -25.38 -18.06 -3.91
CA PRO A 267 -24.87 -19.34 -4.41
C PRO A 267 -25.97 -20.02 -5.21
N VAL A 268 -25.62 -20.56 -6.38
CA VAL A 268 -26.60 -21.13 -7.32
C VAL A 268 -26.50 -22.65 -7.41
N SER A 269 -25.33 -23.21 -7.11
CA SER A 269 -25.12 -24.67 -7.09
C SER A 269 -24.91 -25.19 -5.67
N ASP A 270 -25.18 -26.48 -5.49
CA ASP A 270 -24.93 -27.20 -4.24
C ASP A 270 -23.45 -27.15 -3.83
N ASP A 271 -22.53 -27.19 -4.81
CA ASP A 271 -21.10 -27.01 -4.57
C ASP A 271 -20.77 -25.62 -4.00
N GLU A 272 -21.42 -24.56 -4.52
CA GLU A 272 -21.22 -23.20 -4.02
C GLU A 272 -21.80 -23.02 -2.61
N LEU A 273 -22.95 -23.65 -2.33
CA LEU A 273 -23.54 -23.71 -0.99
C LEU A 273 -22.61 -24.41 -0.01
N ALA A 274 -22.11 -25.61 -0.36
CA ALA A 274 -21.17 -26.36 0.46
C ALA A 274 -19.87 -25.59 0.72
N LEU A 275 -19.36 -24.84 -0.27
CA LEU A 275 -18.20 -23.96 -0.10
C LEU A 275 -18.49 -22.79 0.85
N CYS A 276 -19.69 -22.19 0.78
CA CYS A 276 -20.09 -21.13 1.71
C CYS A 276 -20.21 -21.69 3.13
N ASP A 277 -20.85 -22.85 3.31
CA ASP A 277 -21.01 -23.51 4.61
C ASP A 277 -19.67 -23.94 5.21
N ARG A 278 -18.72 -24.38 4.37
CA ARG A 278 -17.36 -24.71 4.82
C ARG A 278 -16.62 -23.45 5.26
N ASN A 279 -16.64 -22.39 4.45
CA ASN A 279 -16.00 -21.12 4.82
C ASN A 279 -16.59 -20.54 6.11
N ALA A 280 -17.91 -20.61 6.27
CA ALA A 280 -18.61 -20.17 7.46
C ALA A 280 -18.49 -21.13 8.67
N ARG A 281 -17.87 -22.31 8.53
CA ARG A 281 -17.61 -23.27 9.63
C ARG A 281 -16.15 -23.45 9.97
N ASP A 282 -15.25 -23.21 9.02
CA ASP A 282 -13.83 -23.53 9.17
C ASP A 282 -12.95 -22.29 9.16
N SER A 283 -13.46 -21.14 8.70
CA SER A 283 -12.69 -19.90 8.67
C SER A 283 -12.87 -19.10 9.95
N GLU A 284 -11.83 -19.09 10.79
CA GLU A 284 -11.78 -18.29 12.03
C GLU A 284 -12.07 -16.80 11.77
N LEU A 285 -11.65 -16.27 10.62
CA LEU A 285 -11.89 -14.87 10.25
C LEU A 285 -13.36 -14.59 9.88
N LEU A 286 -14.04 -15.56 9.25
CA LEU A 286 -15.45 -15.42 8.83
C LEU A 286 -16.43 -15.80 9.94
N HIS A 287 -15.94 -16.40 11.03
CA HIS A 287 -16.68 -16.64 12.27
C HIS A 287 -16.78 -15.45 13.20
N LEU A 288 -16.00 -14.41 12.94
CA LEU A 288 -16.02 -13.24 13.79
C LEU A 288 -17.43 -12.64 13.80
N PRO A 289 -17.89 -12.12 14.96
CA PRO A 289 -19.14 -11.38 15.02
C PRO A 289 -19.19 -10.30 13.93
N PRO A 290 -20.35 -10.07 13.28
CA PRO A 290 -20.46 -9.16 12.14
C PRO A 290 -19.85 -7.77 12.39
N ASP A 291 -19.97 -7.25 13.61
CA ASP A 291 -19.41 -5.95 14.00
C ASP A 291 -17.87 -5.94 13.94
N ILE A 292 -17.23 -7.02 14.39
CA ILE A 292 -15.77 -7.18 14.32
C ILE A 292 -15.31 -7.35 12.88
N GLY A 293 -16.03 -8.16 12.09
CA GLY A 293 -15.79 -8.27 10.65
C GLY A 293 -15.84 -6.91 9.95
N ALA A 294 -16.92 -6.15 10.18
CA ALA A 294 -17.08 -4.81 9.63
C ALA A 294 -15.95 -3.86 10.04
N MET A 295 -15.48 -3.91 11.29
CA MET A 295 -14.32 -3.15 11.75
C MET A 295 -13.05 -3.54 10.97
N ILE A 296 -12.72 -4.82 10.88
CA ILE A 296 -11.54 -5.31 10.15
C ILE A 296 -11.59 -4.86 8.69
N TRP A 297 -12.75 -5.01 8.04
CA TRP A 297 -12.93 -4.59 6.65
C TRP A 297 -12.81 -3.08 6.49
N SER A 298 -13.30 -2.29 7.44
CA SER A 298 -13.19 -0.83 7.42
C SER A 298 -11.73 -0.38 7.50
N TYR A 299 -10.91 -1.03 8.32
CA TYR A 299 -9.47 -0.76 8.40
C TYR A 299 -8.72 -1.23 7.16
N ALA A 300 -9.07 -2.41 6.63
CA ALA A 300 -8.38 -2.97 5.47
C ALA A 300 -8.68 -2.22 4.17
N LEU A 301 -9.93 -1.75 4.00
CA LEU A 301 -10.45 -1.22 2.73
C LEU A 301 -10.82 0.27 2.78
N GLY A 302 -10.96 0.85 3.97
CA GLY A 302 -11.28 2.26 4.17
C GLY A 302 -10.05 3.15 4.37
N GLY A 303 -10.27 4.47 4.48
CA GLY A 303 -9.22 5.47 4.74
C GLY A 303 -8.24 5.68 3.59
N GLN A 304 -8.34 4.92 2.50
CA GLN A 304 -7.39 5.01 1.40
C GLN A 304 -7.69 6.24 0.53
N THR A 305 -6.64 6.85 -0.03
CA THR A 305 -6.82 7.78 -1.15
C THR A 305 -6.65 7.05 -2.47
N ILE A 306 -7.76 6.76 -3.14
CA ILE A 306 -7.81 6.03 -4.40
C ILE A 306 -7.63 7.01 -5.54
N PHE A 307 -6.44 7.03 -6.13
CA PHE A 307 -6.21 7.76 -7.37
C PHE A 307 -6.87 7.03 -8.53
N LEU A 308 -7.92 7.65 -9.04
CA LEU A 308 -8.51 7.30 -10.30
C LEU A 308 -7.74 8.07 -11.36
N LEU A 309 -6.73 7.40 -11.89
CA LEU A 309 -6.14 7.83 -13.14
C LEU A 309 -7.27 7.85 -14.19
N PRO A 310 -7.21 8.76 -15.17
CA PRO A 310 -8.06 8.71 -16.34
C PRO A 310 -8.21 7.27 -16.81
N LYS A 311 -9.36 6.91 -17.42
CA LYS A 311 -9.45 5.68 -18.21
C LYS A 311 -8.12 5.55 -18.93
N PRO A 312 -7.41 4.42 -18.73
CA PRO A 312 -6.12 4.32 -19.35
C PRO A 312 -6.35 4.65 -20.82
N ASP A 313 -5.56 5.59 -21.33
CA ASP A 313 -5.08 5.44 -22.68
C ASP A 313 -4.91 3.93 -22.89
N PRO A 314 -5.46 3.26 -23.93
CA PRO A 314 -5.31 1.81 -24.10
C PRO A 314 -3.86 1.28 -23.91
N MET A 315 -2.88 2.19 -23.85
CA MET A 315 -1.48 2.06 -23.45
C MET A 315 -1.15 1.98 -21.93
N ALA A 316 -2.05 2.28 -20.99
CA ALA A 316 -1.80 2.16 -19.56
C ALA A 316 -2.48 0.90 -19.00
N ALA A 317 -1.72 -0.19 -18.86
CA ALA A 317 -2.11 -1.30 -18.01
C ALA A 317 -2.09 -0.83 -16.54
N VAL A 318 -3.11 -0.07 -16.14
CA VAL A 318 -3.44 0.15 -14.75
C VAL A 318 -3.96 -1.19 -14.25
N CYS A 319 -3.39 -1.69 -13.15
CA CYS A 319 -3.90 -2.81 -12.37
C CYS A 319 -5.44 -2.85 -12.45
N ASP A 320 -6.00 -3.98 -12.89
CA ASP A 320 -7.46 -4.16 -12.94
C ASP A 320 -7.99 -3.70 -11.57
N PRO A 321 -9.08 -2.95 -11.46
CA PRO A 321 -9.70 -2.66 -10.16
C PRO A 321 -9.77 -3.88 -9.22
N LYS A 322 -9.80 -5.11 -9.77
CA LYS A 322 -9.63 -6.37 -9.03
C LYS A 322 -8.33 -6.48 -8.21
N ASP A 323 -7.22 -5.94 -8.70
CA ASP A 323 -5.90 -5.98 -8.05
C ASP A 323 -5.78 -4.98 -6.90
N ARG A 324 -6.64 -3.95 -6.85
CA ARG A 324 -6.58 -2.92 -5.79
C ARG A 324 -7.21 -3.39 -4.49
N PHE A 325 -8.15 -4.35 -4.57
CA PHE A 325 -8.83 -4.90 -3.41
C PHE A 325 -8.84 -6.43 -3.50
N PRO A 326 -7.66 -7.09 -3.44
CA PRO A 326 -7.57 -8.54 -3.54
C PRO A 326 -8.42 -9.23 -2.46
N LEU A 327 -8.61 -8.58 -1.32
CA LEU A 327 -9.51 -9.02 -0.25
C LEU A 327 -10.96 -9.26 -0.75
N LEU A 328 -11.49 -8.39 -1.62
CA LEU A 328 -12.83 -8.56 -2.20
C LEU A 328 -12.92 -9.73 -3.18
N SER A 329 -11.79 -10.30 -3.61
CA SER A 329 -11.76 -11.47 -4.50
C SER A 329 -11.59 -12.80 -3.78
N VAL A 330 -11.41 -12.78 -2.45
CA VAL A 330 -11.12 -14.00 -1.66
C VAL A 330 -12.31 -14.94 -1.61
N CYS A 331 -13.47 -14.46 -1.14
CA CYS A 331 -14.69 -15.27 -1.07
C CYS A 331 -15.95 -14.39 -1.18
N ARG A 332 -17.10 -15.05 -1.38
CA ARG A 332 -18.41 -14.40 -1.52
C ARG A 332 -18.78 -13.62 -0.25
N GLN A 333 -18.56 -14.19 0.93
CA GLN A 333 -18.90 -13.57 2.21
C GLN A 333 -18.15 -12.25 2.43
N ILE A 334 -16.83 -12.23 2.21
CA ILE A 334 -16.03 -10.99 2.31
C ILE A 334 -16.54 -9.94 1.31
N TYR A 335 -16.83 -10.35 0.08
CA TYR A 335 -17.37 -9.39 -0.90
C TYR A 335 -18.74 -8.84 -0.44
N SER A 336 -19.66 -9.66 0.09
CA SER A 336 -20.96 -9.17 0.55
C SER A 336 -20.84 -8.18 1.70
N GLU A 337 -19.93 -8.43 2.63
CA GLU A 337 -19.73 -7.57 3.82
C GLU A 337 -18.97 -6.29 3.48
N ALA A 338 -18.02 -6.36 2.54
CA ALA A 338 -16.98 -5.36 2.41
C ALA A 338 -16.96 -4.59 1.08
N ALA A 339 -17.69 -5.03 0.05
CA ALA A 339 -17.57 -4.45 -1.31
C ALA A 339 -17.93 -2.96 -1.42
N LEU A 340 -18.69 -2.43 -0.45
CA LEU A 340 -19.03 -1.00 -0.40
C LEU A 340 -17.98 -0.16 0.34
N LEU A 341 -17.16 -0.76 1.19
CA LEU A 341 -16.23 -0.03 2.06
C LEU A 341 -15.17 0.77 1.31
N PRO A 342 -14.53 0.25 0.23
CA PRO A 342 -13.65 1.09 -0.59
C PRO A 342 -14.34 2.31 -1.19
N ARG A 343 -15.67 2.34 -1.27
CA ARG A 343 -16.41 3.48 -1.82
C ARG A 343 -16.90 4.42 -0.73
N THR A 344 -17.34 3.88 0.40
CA THR A 344 -17.89 4.65 1.52
C THR A 344 -16.81 5.29 2.39
N LEU A 345 -15.70 4.59 2.58
CA LEU A 345 -14.68 4.96 3.56
C LEU A 345 -13.39 5.47 2.92
N SER A 346 -13.24 5.38 1.60
CA SER A 346 -12.06 5.91 0.91
C SER A 346 -12.34 7.26 0.27
N THR A 347 -11.26 7.99 0.06
CA THR A 347 -11.24 9.27 -0.64
C THR A 347 -10.81 9.03 -2.09
N PHE A 348 -11.60 9.47 -3.07
CA PHE A 348 -11.20 9.34 -4.47
C PHE A 348 -10.58 10.63 -4.98
N ALA A 349 -9.35 10.53 -5.48
CA ALA A 349 -8.61 11.64 -6.07
C ALA A 349 -8.49 11.46 -7.59
N PHE A 350 -8.59 12.56 -8.32
CA PHE A 350 -8.51 12.61 -9.78
C PHE A 350 -7.40 13.58 -10.18
N TRP A 351 -6.82 13.36 -11.35
CA TRP A 351 -5.81 14.29 -11.88
C TRP A 351 -6.44 15.47 -12.60
N ARG A 352 -7.52 15.22 -13.35
CA ARG A 352 -8.23 16.24 -14.13
C ARG A 352 -9.72 16.25 -13.75
N PRO A 353 -10.39 17.42 -13.84
CA PRO A 353 -11.85 17.51 -13.65
C PRO A 353 -12.62 16.55 -14.56
N MET A 354 -12.15 16.37 -15.79
CA MET A 354 -12.78 15.48 -16.77
C MET A 354 -12.72 14.02 -16.35
N ASP A 355 -11.65 13.57 -15.69
CA ASP A 355 -11.55 12.17 -15.21
C ASP A 355 -12.60 11.88 -14.14
N TYR A 356 -12.88 12.88 -13.30
CA TYR A 356 -13.98 12.82 -12.34
C TYR A 356 -15.33 12.75 -13.05
N LEU A 357 -15.59 13.61 -14.05
CA LEU A 357 -16.86 13.58 -14.77
C LEU A 357 -17.08 12.26 -15.52
N ASP A 358 -16.04 11.73 -16.16
CA ASP A 358 -16.09 10.44 -16.81
C ASP A 358 -16.38 9.32 -15.81
N TYR A 359 -15.72 9.34 -14.66
CA TYR A 359 -15.99 8.40 -13.58
C TYR A 359 -17.41 8.57 -13.02
N ALA A 360 -17.87 9.80 -12.86
CA ALA A 360 -19.19 10.13 -12.36
C ALA A 360 -20.29 9.60 -13.28
N ASN A 361 -20.17 9.90 -14.56
CA ASN A 361 -21.13 9.49 -15.58
C ASN A 361 -21.12 7.97 -15.80
N SER A 362 -19.94 7.33 -15.74
CA SER A 362 -19.83 5.88 -16.02
C SER A 362 -20.05 4.97 -14.80
N ARG A 363 -19.75 5.42 -13.58
CA ARG A 363 -19.73 4.57 -12.37
C ARG A 363 -20.54 5.13 -11.21
N LEU A 364 -20.60 6.46 -11.03
CA LEU A 364 -21.34 7.04 -9.89
C LEU A 364 -22.85 6.92 -10.05
N THR A 365 -23.42 6.89 -11.27
CA THR A 365 -24.88 6.75 -11.45
C THR A 365 -25.51 5.58 -10.70
N LYS A 366 -24.73 4.56 -10.32
CA LYS A 366 -25.20 3.39 -9.57
C LYS A 366 -24.87 3.39 -8.07
N HIS A 367 -23.92 4.23 -7.62
CA HIS A 367 -23.39 4.21 -6.25
C HIS A 367 -23.06 5.61 -5.67
N ALA A 368 -23.45 6.69 -6.35
CA ALA A 368 -23.07 8.08 -6.06
C ALA A 368 -23.35 8.49 -4.61
N ARG A 369 -24.47 7.99 -4.05
CA ARG A 369 -24.94 8.35 -2.71
C ARG A 369 -23.99 7.96 -1.59
N TYR A 370 -23.05 7.07 -1.87
CA TYR A 370 -22.15 6.48 -0.88
C TYR A 370 -20.74 7.05 -0.91
N ILE A 371 -20.40 7.94 -1.84
CA ILE A 371 -19.01 8.32 -2.10
C ILE A 371 -18.72 9.70 -1.51
N LYS A 372 -17.75 9.77 -0.59
CA LYS A 372 -17.10 11.03 -0.20
C LYS A 372 -16.04 11.34 -1.24
N LEU A 373 -16.18 12.48 -1.89
CA LEU A 373 -15.33 12.84 -3.01
C LEU A 373 -14.39 13.99 -2.63
N ARG A 374 -13.09 13.80 -2.83
CA ARG A 374 -12.08 14.86 -2.70
C ARG A 374 -11.38 15.02 -4.03
N VAL A 375 -11.82 15.97 -4.83
CA VAL A 375 -11.22 16.21 -6.14
C VAL A 375 -10.03 17.12 -5.97
N MET A 376 -8.92 16.73 -6.56
CA MET A 376 -7.66 17.45 -6.47
C MET A 376 -7.29 17.97 -7.84
N PHE A 377 -6.93 19.24 -7.94
CA PHE A 377 -6.55 19.85 -9.21
C PHE A 377 -5.14 20.40 -9.11
N TRP A 378 -4.31 20.05 -10.07
CA TRP A 378 -2.98 20.65 -10.24
C TRP A 378 -3.02 22.00 -10.97
N ASN A 379 -4.13 22.31 -11.66
CA ASN A 379 -4.29 23.55 -12.38
C ASN A 379 -5.79 23.84 -12.60
N ILE A 380 -6.34 24.84 -11.92
CA ILE A 380 -7.75 25.24 -12.07
C ILE A 380 -8.02 25.97 -13.40
N ASN A 381 -6.98 26.37 -14.13
CA ASN A 381 -7.11 27.05 -15.43
C ASN A 381 -7.60 26.15 -16.56
N GLN A 382 -7.66 24.82 -16.37
CA GLN A 382 -8.24 23.88 -17.34
C GLN A 382 -9.76 23.66 -17.13
N TRP A 383 -10.43 24.54 -16.37
CA TRP A 383 -11.85 24.44 -16.11
C TRP A 383 -12.69 25.05 -17.25
N HIS A 384 -13.20 24.19 -18.13
CA HIS A 384 -14.34 24.51 -19.00
C HIS A 384 -15.40 23.43 -18.83
N PHE A 385 -16.61 23.81 -18.38
CA PHE A 385 -17.74 22.89 -18.20
C PHE A 385 -18.76 23.04 -19.32
N SER A 386 -19.11 21.92 -19.96
CA SER A 386 -20.33 21.78 -20.77
C SER A 386 -20.94 20.37 -20.60
N GLY A 387 -20.97 19.85 -19.36
CA GLY A 387 -21.35 18.47 -19.06
C GLY A 387 -22.46 18.32 -18.00
N PRO A 388 -23.15 17.16 -17.96
CA PRO A 388 -24.30 16.94 -17.08
C PRO A 388 -23.93 17.00 -15.59
N GLN A 389 -24.79 17.68 -14.82
CA GLN A 389 -24.67 17.85 -13.38
C GLN A 389 -24.94 16.52 -12.66
N SER A 390 -23.94 15.98 -11.97
CA SER A 390 -24.11 14.81 -11.10
C SER A 390 -24.95 15.18 -9.86
N ARG A 391 -26.27 14.98 -9.93
CA ARG A 391 -27.24 15.35 -8.87
C ARG A 391 -27.08 14.56 -7.57
N ASP A 392 -26.35 13.44 -7.53
CA ASP A 392 -26.39 12.48 -6.42
C ASP A 392 -25.19 12.51 -5.45
N ILE A 393 -24.24 13.44 -5.60
CA ILE A 393 -23.10 13.55 -4.68
C ILE A 393 -23.54 14.29 -3.41
N ARG A 394 -23.16 13.75 -2.24
CA ARG A 394 -23.48 14.35 -0.93
C ARG A 394 -22.46 15.40 -0.50
N THR A 395 -21.17 15.09 -0.64
CA THR A 395 -20.07 15.95 -0.20
C THR A 395 -18.99 15.96 -1.27
N LEU A 396 -18.60 17.15 -1.69
CA LEU A 396 -17.51 17.39 -2.61
C LEU A 396 -16.52 18.34 -1.94
N GLU A 397 -15.32 17.85 -1.70
CA GLU A 397 -14.19 18.68 -1.28
C GLU A 397 -13.29 18.91 -2.50
N ILE A 398 -12.97 20.16 -2.80
CA ILE A 398 -12.08 20.52 -3.89
C ILE A 398 -10.79 21.09 -3.28
N LEU A 399 -9.68 20.42 -3.54
CA LEU A 399 -8.34 20.89 -3.23
C LEU A 399 -7.69 21.40 -4.52
N SER A 400 -7.47 22.71 -4.61
CA SER A 400 -6.82 23.31 -5.77
C SER A 400 -5.37 23.68 -5.47
N PHE A 401 -4.46 23.16 -6.29
CA PHE A 401 -3.09 23.59 -6.44
C PHE A 401 -3.01 24.50 -7.64
N ASP A 402 -2.59 25.74 -7.43
CA ASP A 402 -2.22 26.61 -8.55
C ASP A 402 -0.92 27.31 -8.19
N TRP A 403 0.17 26.86 -8.79
CA TRP A 403 1.52 27.40 -8.58
C TRP A 403 1.67 28.85 -9.07
N HIS A 404 0.70 29.35 -9.83
CA HIS A 404 0.71 30.71 -10.37
C HIS A 404 -0.33 31.62 -9.70
N TYR A 405 -0.95 31.17 -8.62
CA TYR A 405 -1.98 31.95 -7.92
C TYR A 405 -1.38 32.94 -6.93
N ARG A 406 -1.71 34.23 -7.07
CA ARG A 406 -1.49 35.23 -6.02
C ARG A 406 -2.80 35.46 -5.26
N PRO A 407 -2.76 35.51 -3.90
CA PRO A 407 -3.90 35.95 -3.10
C PRO A 407 -4.43 37.31 -3.59
N GLY A 408 -5.74 37.41 -3.84
CA GLY A 408 -6.41 38.67 -4.24
C GLY A 408 -6.64 38.89 -5.74
N SER A 409 -6.30 37.94 -6.62
CA SER A 409 -6.61 38.08 -8.04
C SER A 409 -8.12 37.93 -8.33
N GLU A 410 -8.69 38.77 -9.20
CA GLU A 410 -10.10 38.70 -9.64
C GLU A 410 -10.48 37.32 -10.21
N HIS A 411 -9.50 36.60 -10.77
CA HIS A 411 -9.65 35.24 -11.27
C HIS A 411 -10.10 34.23 -10.20
N LYS A 412 -9.79 34.49 -8.91
CA LYS A 412 -10.24 33.67 -7.76
C LYS A 412 -11.75 33.73 -7.58
N MET A 413 -12.28 34.95 -7.53
CA MET A 413 -13.68 35.19 -7.16
C MET A 413 -14.64 34.71 -8.26
N ILE A 414 -14.28 34.91 -9.53
CA ILE A 414 -15.07 34.45 -10.68
C ILE A 414 -15.22 32.93 -10.65
N ARG A 415 -14.14 32.19 -10.41
CA ARG A 415 -14.16 30.73 -10.46
C ARG A 415 -14.79 30.09 -9.23
N GLU A 416 -14.61 30.65 -8.04
CA GLU A 416 -15.35 30.19 -6.86
C GLU A 416 -16.86 30.27 -7.08
N ASN A 417 -17.35 31.35 -7.68
CA ASN A 417 -18.77 31.53 -7.96
C ASN A 417 -19.27 30.55 -9.00
N GLU A 418 -18.49 30.25 -10.03
CA GLU A 418 -18.81 29.20 -11.02
C GLU A 418 -18.88 27.81 -10.37
N VAL A 419 -17.90 27.45 -9.53
CA VAL A 419 -17.90 26.18 -8.80
C VAL A 419 -19.12 26.10 -7.88
N LYS A 420 -19.38 27.14 -7.09
CA LYS A 420 -20.53 27.23 -6.18
C LYS A 420 -21.85 27.14 -6.93
N LYS A 421 -21.95 27.72 -8.14
CA LYS A 421 -23.12 27.64 -9.01
C LYS A 421 -23.34 26.22 -9.56
N ILE A 422 -22.28 25.55 -10.00
CA ILE A 422 -22.34 24.16 -10.51
C ILE A 422 -22.78 23.20 -9.41
N PHE A 423 -22.30 23.42 -8.18
CA PHE A 423 -22.57 22.55 -7.01
C PHE A 423 -23.58 23.16 -6.04
N ALA A 424 -24.45 24.06 -6.51
CA ALA A 424 -25.47 24.69 -5.67
C ALA A 424 -26.37 23.63 -5.01
N GLY A 425 -26.60 23.77 -3.70
CA GLY A 425 -27.37 22.80 -2.89
C GLY A 425 -26.57 21.58 -2.42
N LYS A 426 -25.23 21.57 -2.58
CA LYS A 426 -24.33 20.52 -2.06
C LYS A 426 -23.44 21.05 -0.95
N HIS A 427 -22.98 20.15 -0.07
CA HIS A 427 -21.92 20.50 0.90
C HIS A 427 -20.58 20.56 0.16
N LEU A 428 -20.24 21.76 -0.29
CA LEU A 428 -19.01 22.07 -1.01
C LEU A 428 -17.98 22.68 -0.05
N VAL A 429 -16.80 22.07 0.05
CA VAL A 429 -15.66 22.63 0.77
C VAL A 429 -14.57 22.95 -0.24
N LEU A 430 -14.30 24.23 -0.45
CA LEU A 430 -13.19 24.70 -1.29
C LEU A 430 -12.00 25.00 -0.39
N ARG A 431 -10.89 24.29 -0.59
CA ARG A 431 -9.62 24.56 0.10
C ARG A 431 -8.56 24.89 -0.94
N TYR A 432 -8.03 26.10 -0.83
CA TYR A 432 -6.83 26.53 -1.54
C TYR A 432 -5.65 26.28 -0.62
N VAL A 433 -4.57 25.74 -1.16
CA VAL A 433 -3.39 25.45 -0.34
C VAL A 433 -2.16 25.97 -1.06
N ASP A 434 -1.45 26.86 -0.36
CA ASP A 434 -0.58 27.89 -0.94
C ASP A 434 0.88 27.42 -1.11
N SER A 435 1.17 26.18 -0.69
CA SER A 435 2.51 25.59 -0.80
C SER A 435 2.50 24.07 -0.83
N ASP A 436 3.57 23.47 -1.36
CA ASP A 436 3.82 22.02 -1.32
C ASP A 436 3.88 21.45 0.11
N LYS A 437 4.20 22.26 1.14
CA LYS A 437 4.23 21.81 2.53
C LYS A 437 2.82 21.69 3.11
N GLU A 438 2.01 22.74 2.95
CA GLU A 438 0.61 22.71 3.34
C GLU A 438 -0.17 21.68 2.51
N PHE A 439 0.24 21.44 1.26
CA PHE A 439 -0.28 20.36 0.43
C PHE A 439 -0.14 19.03 1.12
N ASN A 440 1.09 18.69 1.51
CA ASN A 440 1.39 17.41 2.13
C ASN A 440 0.66 17.25 3.48
N LYS A 441 0.43 18.35 4.20
CA LYS A 441 -0.31 18.37 5.46
C LYS A 441 -1.83 18.16 5.23
N ALA A 442 -2.44 18.95 4.35
CA ALA A 442 -3.85 18.78 3.96
C ALA A 442 -4.12 17.42 3.28
N TRP A 443 -3.16 16.93 2.51
CA TRP A 443 -3.13 15.60 1.89
C TRP A 443 -3.24 14.48 2.92
N ARG A 444 -2.50 14.59 4.04
CA ARG A 444 -2.50 13.61 5.13
C ARG A 444 -3.71 13.74 6.07
N GLY A 445 -4.55 14.76 5.90
CA GLY A 445 -5.60 15.08 6.86
C GLY A 445 -5.07 15.58 8.20
N GLU A 446 -3.80 16.02 8.25
CA GLU A 446 -3.18 16.55 9.47
C GLU A 446 -3.63 17.99 9.68
N GLY A 447 -4.38 18.29 10.75
CA GLY A 447 -4.77 19.66 11.13
C GLY A 447 -6.26 19.95 11.21
N GLU A 448 -7.14 18.95 11.28
CA GLU A 448 -8.58 19.15 11.49
C GLU A 448 -8.96 19.65 12.92
N GLY A 449 -7.99 20.04 13.76
CA GLY A 449 -8.22 20.43 15.16
C GLY A 449 -8.35 21.94 15.44
N GLU A 450 -7.65 22.82 14.74
CA GLU A 450 -7.55 24.23 15.16
C GLU A 450 -7.28 25.16 13.96
N ALA A 451 -8.29 25.47 13.16
CA ALA A 451 -8.34 26.69 12.34
C ALA A 451 -9.67 26.74 11.57
N CYS A 452 -10.75 27.14 12.23
CA CYS A 452 -11.90 27.69 11.53
C CYS A 452 -12.69 28.63 12.46
N THR A 453 -12.05 29.73 12.84
CA THR A 453 -12.69 31.02 13.13
C THR A 453 -11.66 32.10 12.82
N LYS A 454 -11.59 32.50 11.54
CA LYS A 454 -11.42 33.88 11.07
C LYS A 454 -11.55 33.92 9.55
#